data_AF-A0A962TB95-F1
#
_entry.id   AF-A0A962TB95-F1
#
_cell.length_a   1.000
_cell.length_b   1.000
_cell.length_c   1.000
_cell.angle_alpha   90.00
_cell.angle_beta   90.00
_cell.angle_gamma   90.00
#
_symmetry.space_group_name_H-M   'P 1'
#
loop_
_entity.id
_entity.type
_entity.pdbx_description
1 polymer ?
#
loop_
_entity_poly.entity_id
_entity_poly.type
_entity_poly.pdbx_seq_one_letter_code
_entity_poly.pdbx_strand_id
1 'polypeptide(L)'
;MTKLTRDDLFSLEKYAEMRPEFRARVMAHKKNRQLPVGPNATLYFEDALTMHYQIQEMLRAERIFESAGIQEELDAYTPLIPDGSNWKAT
;
A
#
# COMPACT_ATOMS: atom_id res chain seq x y z
N MET A 1 0.07 13.56 6.55
CA MET A 1 1.15 12.69 6.01
C MET A 1 1.26 12.92 4.50
N THR A 2 2.36 12.50 3.87
CA THR A 2 2.55 12.63 2.42
C THR A 2 1.67 11.61 1.68
N LYS A 3 0.84 12.10 0.75
CA LYS A 3 0.07 11.25 -0.16
C LYS A 3 1.01 10.65 -1.21
N LEU A 4 0.71 9.44 -1.66
CA LEU A 4 1.46 8.81 -2.74
C LEU A 4 1.10 9.45 -4.06
N THR A 5 2.11 9.59 -4.90
CA THR A 5 2.03 10.07 -6.28
C THR A 5 2.65 9.04 -7.20
N ARG A 6 2.51 9.25 -8.51
CA ARG A 6 3.13 8.36 -9.51
C ARG A 6 4.66 8.29 -9.38
N ASP A 7 5.30 9.38 -8.95
CA ASP A 7 6.76 9.45 -8.79
C ASP A 7 7.28 8.62 -7.62
N ASP A 8 6.39 8.26 -6.68
CA ASP A 8 6.70 7.35 -5.57
C ASP A 8 6.64 5.87 -6.01
N LEU A 9 6.01 5.57 -7.15
CA LEU A 9 5.83 4.22 -7.65
C LEU A 9 7.04 3.73 -8.44
N PHE A 10 7.12 2.42 -8.60
CA PHE A 10 8.19 1.73 -9.31
C PHE A 10 7.62 1.22 -10.62
N SER A 11 8.46 1.10 -11.65
CA SER A 11 8.09 0.31 -12.82
C SER A 11 7.86 -1.16 -12.40
N LEU A 12 7.09 -1.90 -13.20
CA LEU A 12 6.84 -3.32 -12.95
C LEU A 12 8.13 -4.13 -12.85
N GLU A 13 9.12 -3.80 -13.69
CA GLU A 13 10.45 -4.41 -13.69
C GLU A 13 11.20 -4.13 -12.39
N LYS A 14 11.37 -2.85 -12.04
CA LYS A 14 12.08 -2.46 -10.81
C LYS A 14 11.41 -3.03 -9.57
N TYR A 15 10.07 -3.02 -9.54
CA TYR A 15 9.33 -3.61 -8.43
C TYR A 15 9.55 -5.11 -8.34
N ALA A 16 9.54 -5.84 -9.46
CA ALA A 16 9.75 -7.29 -9.47
C ALA A 16 11.12 -7.67 -8.87
N GLU A 17 12.18 -6.90 -9.15
CA GLU A 17 13.52 -7.12 -8.59
C GLU A 17 13.55 -6.92 -7.07
N MET A 18 13.00 -5.81 -6.58
CA MET A 18 13.07 -5.45 -5.16
C MET A 18 11.93 -5.99 -4.30
N ARG A 19 10.92 -6.63 -4.91
CA ARG A 19 9.71 -7.12 -4.22
C ARG A 19 10.00 -7.98 -2.99
N PRO A 20 10.94 -8.94 -2.99
CA PRO A 20 11.20 -9.75 -1.81
C PRO A 20 11.58 -8.92 -0.58
N GLU A 21 12.49 -7.96 -0.77
CA GLU A 21 12.95 -7.05 0.28
C GLU A 21 11.84 -6.09 0.71
N PHE A 22 11.16 -5.48 -0.27
CA PHE A 22 10.07 -4.54 -0.01
C PHE A 22 8.92 -5.21 0.75
N ARG A 23 8.54 -6.42 0.36
CA ARG A 23 7.55 -7.24 1.08
C ARG A 23 8.01 -7.55 2.50
N ALA A 24 9.26 -7.97 2.70
CA ALA A 24 9.79 -8.26 4.03
C ALA A 24 9.69 -7.03 4.95
N ARG A 25 10.06 -5.85 4.43
CA ARG A 25 9.94 -4.56 5.12
C ARG A 25 8.49 -4.24 5.50
N VAL A 26 7.55 -4.42 4.57
CA VAL A 26 6.12 -4.15 4.82
C VAL A 26 5.53 -5.14 5.81
N MET A 27 5.89 -6.43 5.76
CA MET A 27 5.42 -7.41 6.73
C MET A 27 5.95 -7.11 8.14
N ALA A 28 7.21 -6.71 8.27
CA ALA A 28 7.77 -6.26 9.54
C ALA A 28 7.04 -5.03 10.08
N HIS A 29 6.74 -4.06 9.22
CA HIS A 29 5.97 -2.87 9.57
C HIS A 29 4.54 -3.18 10.00
N LYS A 30 3.85 -4.08 9.27
CA LYS A 30 2.48 -4.49 9.58
C LYS A 30 2.35 -5.14 10.95
N LYS A 31 3.40 -5.74 11.53
CA LYS A 31 3.33 -6.38 12.86
C LYS A 31 2.86 -5.41 13.95
N ASN A 32 3.23 -4.14 13.87
CA ASN A 32 2.89 -3.13 14.88
C ASN A 32 1.60 -2.35 14.55
N ARG A 33 0.83 -2.79 13.56
CA ARG A 33 -0.34 -2.08 13.01
C ARG A 33 -1.62 -2.92 13.01
N GLN A 34 -1.59 -4.06 13.69
CA GLN A 34 -2.73 -4.99 13.74
C GLN A 34 -3.35 -4.89 15.13
N LEU A 35 -4.67 -4.75 15.17
CA LEU A 35 -5.44 -4.78 16.40
C LEU A 35 -6.51 -5.87 16.29
N PRO A 36 -6.32 -7.03 16.95
CA PRO A 36 -7.37 -8.04 17.05
C PRO A 36 -8.60 -7.46 17.77
N VAL A 37 -9.77 -7.66 17.20
CA VAL A 37 -11.07 -7.31 17.78
C VAL A 37 -11.81 -8.61 18.05
N GLY A 38 -11.53 -9.17 19.23
CA GLY A 38 -12.01 -10.51 19.58
C GLY A 38 -11.35 -11.60 18.72
N PRO A 39 -12.00 -12.77 18.56
CA PRO A 39 -11.38 -13.93 17.92
C PRO A 39 -11.47 -13.94 16.39
N ASN A 40 -12.35 -13.12 15.79
CA ASN A 40 -12.77 -13.28 14.39
C ASN A 40 -12.46 -12.09 13.49
N ALA A 41 -11.97 -10.99 14.06
CA ALA A 41 -11.68 -9.77 13.31
C ALA A 41 -10.34 -9.17 13.76
N THR A 42 -9.63 -8.55 12.82
CA THR A 42 -8.40 -7.81 13.07
C THR A 42 -8.42 -6.57 12.21
N LEU A 43 -8.25 -5.40 12.83
CA LEU A 43 -8.08 -4.14 12.12
C LEU A 43 -6.62 -3.95 11.76
N TYR A 44 -6.35 -3.60 10.51
CA TYR A 44 -5.03 -3.19 10.03
C TYR A 44 -5.00 -1.69 9.84
N PHE A 45 -4.26 -0.98 10.68
CA PHE A 45 -4.11 0.47 10.57
C PHE A 45 -3.16 0.83 9.42
N GLU A 46 -3.71 1.53 8.43
CA GLU A 46 -3.03 1.83 7.18
C GLU A 46 -2.14 3.07 7.26
N ASP A 47 -1.13 3.12 6.41
CA ASP A 47 -0.29 4.30 6.17
C ASP A 47 0.28 4.29 4.74
N ALA A 48 1.16 5.25 4.46
CA ALA A 48 1.78 5.36 3.14
C ALA A 48 2.56 4.10 2.75
N LEU A 49 3.23 3.41 3.69
CA LEU A 49 4.01 2.21 3.36
C LEU A 49 3.11 1.01 3.07
N THR A 50 2.03 0.83 3.84
CA THR A 50 1.08 -0.26 3.57
C THR A 50 0.32 -0.03 2.26
N MET A 51 -0.07 1.21 1.97
CA MET A 51 -0.75 1.56 0.70
C MET A 51 0.19 1.50 -0.50
N HIS A 52 1.44 1.93 -0.36
CA HIS A 52 2.43 1.79 -1.43
C HIS A 52 2.61 0.33 -1.82
N TYR A 53 2.64 -0.56 -0.84
CA TYR A 53 2.68 -2.00 -1.10
C TYR A 53 1.44 -2.54 -1.78
N GLN A 54 0.24 -2.12 -1.38
CA GLN A 54 -0.99 -2.58 -2.02
C GLN A 54 -1.05 -2.13 -3.48
N ILE A 55 -0.80 -0.86 -3.76
CA ILE A 55 -0.77 -0.32 -5.13
C ILE A 55 0.23 -1.10 -5.98
N GLN A 56 1.45 -1.31 -5.50
CA GLN A 56 2.47 -2.04 -6.26
C GLN A 56 2.10 -3.51 -6.51
N GLU A 57 1.47 -4.18 -5.54
CA GLU A 57 0.97 -5.54 -5.75
C GLU A 57 -0.16 -5.59 -6.78
N MET A 58 -1.07 -4.62 -6.79
CA MET A 58 -2.13 -4.50 -7.80
C MET A 58 -1.54 -4.28 -9.20
N LEU A 59 -0.70 -3.27 -9.35
CA LEU A 59 -0.03 -2.98 -10.63
C LEU A 59 0.73 -4.20 -11.17
N ARG A 60 1.41 -4.95 -10.30
CA ARG A 60 2.16 -6.16 -10.67
C ARG A 60 1.23 -7.32 -11.03
N ALA A 61 0.21 -7.58 -10.23
CA ALA A 61 -0.69 -8.71 -10.42
C ALA A 61 -1.49 -8.56 -11.72
N GLU A 62 -1.95 -7.35 -12.00
CA GLU A 62 -2.78 -7.02 -13.17
C GLU A 62 -1.97 -6.52 -14.37
N ARG A 63 -0.65 -6.36 -14.21
CA ARG A 63 0.28 -5.83 -15.23
C ARG A 63 -0.15 -4.45 -15.74
N ILE A 64 -0.58 -3.58 -14.83
CA ILE A 64 -0.96 -2.21 -15.13
C ILE A 64 0.32 -1.36 -15.24
N PHE A 65 0.56 -0.80 -16.42
CA PHE A 65 1.69 0.12 -16.67
C PHE A 65 1.25 1.40 -17.40
N GLU A 66 0.01 1.44 -17.88
CA GLU A 66 -0.56 2.63 -18.50
C GLU A 66 -0.86 3.69 -17.44
N SER A 67 -0.62 4.95 -17.78
CA SER A 67 -0.77 6.07 -16.84
C SER A 67 -2.16 6.20 -16.24
N ALA A 68 -3.20 5.90 -17.01
CA ALA A 68 -4.58 5.98 -16.54
C ALA A 68 -4.86 4.92 -15.47
N GLY A 69 -4.53 3.65 -15.75
CA GLY A 69 -4.69 2.58 -14.76
C GLY A 69 -3.85 2.79 -13.51
N ILE A 70 -2.62 3.33 -13.62
CA ILE A 70 -1.82 3.69 -12.45
C ILE A 70 -2.53 4.76 -11.59
N GLN A 71 -3.15 5.75 -12.23
CA GLN A 71 -3.87 6.80 -11.53
C GLN A 71 -5.13 6.26 -10.83
N GLU A 72 -5.85 5.33 -11.47
CA GLU A 72 -7.02 4.66 -10.86
C GLU A 72 -6.64 3.93 -9.57
N GLU A 73 -5.54 3.18 -9.57
CA GLU A 73 -5.03 2.52 -8.36
C GLU A 73 -4.61 3.53 -7.28
N LEU A 74 -3.91 4.61 -7.68
CA LEU A 74 -3.56 5.68 -6.75
C LEU A 74 -4.80 6.31 -6.11
N ASP A 75 -5.84 6.59 -6.90
CA ASP A 75 -7.07 7.22 -6.44
C ASP A 75 -7.89 6.29 -5.52
N ALA A 76 -7.83 4.98 -5.76
CA ALA A 76 -8.49 3.98 -4.92
C ALA A 76 -7.82 3.84 -3.54
N TYR A 77 -6.49 3.79 -3.49
CA TYR A 77 -5.75 3.45 -2.26
C TYR A 77 -5.21 4.66 -1.48
N THR A 78 -4.88 5.77 -2.13
CA THR A 78 -4.41 6.99 -1.45
C THR A 78 -5.37 7.52 -0.38
N PRO A 79 -6.71 7.43 -0.53
CA PRO A 79 -7.65 7.81 0.53
C PRO A 79 -7.50 7.01 1.83
N LEU A 80 -6.88 5.83 1.81
CA LEU A 80 -6.60 5.02 3.01
C LEU A 80 -5.34 5.48 3.75
N ILE A 81 -4.61 6.49 3.25
CA ILE A 81 -3.51 7.11 3.98
C ILE A 81 -4.08 8.15 4.96
N PRO A 82 -3.74 8.10 6.26
CA PRO A 82 -4.14 9.10 7.24
C PRO A 82 -3.69 10.53 6.88
N ASP A 83 -4.56 11.52 7.08
CA ASP A 83 -4.23 12.92 6.81
C ASP A 83 -3.55 13.64 7.99
N GLY A 84 -3.51 13.00 9.17
CA GLY A 84 -2.96 13.55 10.41
C GLY A 84 -4.03 13.89 11.45
N SER A 85 -5.31 13.90 11.06
CA SER A 85 -6.46 14.13 11.94
C SER A 85 -7.38 12.91 12.06
N ASN A 86 -7.07 11.82 11.37
CA ASN A 86 -7.86 10.58 11.39
C ASN A 86 -6.98 9.31 11.37
N TRP A 87 -7.59 8.18 11.71
CA TRP A 87 -7.04 6.85 11.48
C TRP A 87 -7.81 6.18 10.33
N LYS A 88 -7.09 5.37 9.55
CA LYS A 88 -7.65 4.55 8.47
C LYS A 88 -7.30 3.10 8.76
N ALA A 89 -8.28 2.20 8.66
CA ALA A 89 -8.06 0.78 8.90
C ALA A 89 -8.92 -0.07 7.96
N THR A 90 -8.42 -1.26 7.65
CA THR A 90 -9.11 -2.33 6.90
C THR A 90 -9.37 -3.52 7.80
#